data_AF-A0A7S6MZA2-F1
#
_entry.id   AF-A0A7S6MZA2-F1
#
_cell.length_a   1.000
_cell.length_b   1.000
_cell.length_c   1.000
_cell.angle_alpha   90.00
_cell.angle_beta   90.00
_cell.angle_gamma   90.00
#
_symmetry.space_group_name_H-M   'P 1'
#
loop_
_entity.id
_entity.type
_entity.pdbx_description
1 polymer ?
#
loop_
_entity_poly.entity_id
_entity_poly.type
_entity_poly.pdbx_seq_one_letter_code
_entity_poly.pdbx_strand_id
1 'polypeptide(L)'
;MKKIVHIAAILLLMLYAGCGKPNPVELENPAATGDEQSVIEVISANPEQTTSPYGYDTTAFFRPEDVSLNYGSALFIARNQLFTGDSVSVTSFAELYLYDRTQPVRDQNNRIISYKTKKADFLRINNFQAREVAHMMGWRRGGVITDTLLGPKYRLFGRRGHMSPDFELGSSASMDIRIKLPGQGPVQISSSLPVDITGSVKRIRLNGADAMQINWNSIPGSGEVEVLIGARLIATGQMIPFYRIKTRDDGQYIVPPSLMRAIPPARFGPPGVTLLRKKQMVSPLLEEGLYIAAFSAYTIRPGN
;
A
#
# COMPACT_ATOMS: atom_id res chain seq x y z
N MET A 1 24.00 -50.95 4.28
CA MET A 1 24.40 -49.63 3.74
C MET A 1 23.47 -49.10 2.64
N LYS A 2 23.15 -49.84 1.58
CA LYS A 2 22.28 -49.33 0.48
C LYS A 2 20.93 -48.75 0.94
N LYS A 3 20.22 -49.41 1.88
CA LYS A 3 18.91 -48.93 2.38
C LYS A 3 18.97 -47.60 3.15
N ILE A 4 20.07 -47.34 3.88
CA ILE A 4 20.25 -46.10 4.66
C ILE A 4 20.49 -44.90 3.72
N VAL A 5 21.22 -45.11 2.62
CA VAL A 5 21.45 -44.08 1.60
C VAL A 5 20.15 -43.66 0.91
N HIS A 6 19.24 -44.62 0.66
CA HIS A 6 17.95 -44.32 0.03
C HIS A 6 17.03 -43.54 0.98
N ILE A 7 17.01 -43.89 2.27
CA ILE A 7 16.22 -43.15 3.27
C ILE A 7 16.77 -41.73 3.43
N ALA A 8 18.08 -41.56 3.51
CA ALA A 8 18.71 -40.23 3.59
C ALA A 8 18.42 -39.38 2.34
N ALA A 9 18.44 -39.97 1.14
CA ALA A 9 18.11 -39.28 -0.11
C ALA A 9 16.63 -38.83 -0.15
N ILE A 10 15.69 -39.67 0.30
CA ILE A 10 14.26 -39.34 0.38
C ILE A 10 14.03 -38.20 1.39
N LEU A 11 14.70 -38.24 2.54
CA LEU A 11 14.58 -37.20 3.58
C LEU A 11 15.14 -35.86 3.08
N LEU A 12 16.25 -35.89 2.34
CA LEU A 12 16.83 -34.70 1.70
C LEU A 12 15.90 -34.13 0.62
N LEU A 13 15.26 -34.99 -0.17
CA LEU A 13 14.27 -34.59 -1.18
C LEU A 13 13.02 -33.96 -0.56
N MET A 14 12.53 -34.48 0.57
CA MET A 14 11.39 -33.88 1.28
C MET A 14 11.74 -32.52 1.89
N LEU A 15 12.96 -32.36 2.43
CA LEU A 15 13.44 -31.07 2.95
C LEU A 15 13.64 -30.04 1.84
N TYR A 16 14.06 -30.48 0.65
CA TYR A 16 14.24 -29.61 -0.52
C TYR A 16 12.89 -29.19 -1.15
N ALA A 17 11.93 -30.12 -1.22
CA ALA A 17 10.59 -29.86 -1.76
C ALA A 17 9.67 -29.09 -0.79
N GLY A 18 9.92 -29.17 0.52
CA GLY A 18 9.10 -28.52 1.55
C GLY A 18 9.41 -27.05 1.84
N CYS A 19 10.43 -26.45 1.20
CA CYS A 19 10.93 -25.11 1.53
C CYS A 19 10.56 -24.01 0.52
N GLY A 20 9.48 -24.22 -0.25
CA GLY A 20 8.82 -23.13 -0.96
C GLY A 20 8.02 -22.30 0.02
N LYS A 21 8.44 -21.05 0.31
CA LYS A 21 7.56 -20.08 0.98
C LYS A 21 6.24 -20.05 0.21
N PRO A 22 5.08 -20.15 0.87
CA PRO A 22 3.82 -20.00 0.16
C PRO A 22 3.83 -18.61 -0.48
N ASN A 23 3.80 -18.57 -1.82
CA ASN A 23 3.40 -17.35 -2.51
C ASN A 23 1.98 -17.00 -2.06
N PRO A 24 1.62 -15.70 -2.02
CA PRO A 24 0.24 -15.29 -1.79
C PRO A 24 -0.68 -16.11 -2.70
N VAL A 25 -1.62 -16.83 -2.10
CA VAL A 25 -2.59 -17.65 -2.85
C VAL A 25 -3.64 -16.68 -3.39
N GLU A 26 -3.67 -16.52 -4.71
CA GLU A 26 -4.78 -15.87 -5.41
C GLU A 26 -6.01 -16.76 -5.24
N LEU A 27 -7.04 -16.24 -4.58
CA LEU A 27 -8.32 -16.93 -4.44
C LEU A 27 -9.29 -16.34 -5.45
N GLU A 28 -9.45 -17.01 -6.59
CA GLU A 28 -10.55 -16.75 -7.51
C GLU A 28 -11.87 -17.16 -6.84
N ASN A 29 -12.88 -16.31 -6.92
CA ASN A 29 -14.21 -16.63 -6.41
C ASN A 29 -14.91 -17.57 -7.41
N PRO A 30 -15.13 -18.86 -7.10
CA PRO A 30 -15.71 -19.82 -8.04
C PRO A 30 -17.20 -19.55 -8.35
N ALA A 31 -17.82 -18.56 -7.70
CA ALA A 31 -19.20 -18.15 -7.95
C ALA A 31 -19.34 -16.98 -8.95
N ALA A 32 -18.24 -16.38 -9.43
CA ALA A 32 -18.28 -15.30 -10.42
C ALA A 32 -18.21 -15.88 -11.84
N THR A 33 -19.32 -15.86 -12.57
CA THR A 33 -19.35 -16.16 -14.00
C THR A 33 -19.08 -14.89 -14.81
N GLY A 34 -18.01 -14.90 -15.61
CA GLY A 34 -17.63 -13.78 -16.49
C GLY A 34 -16.76 -12.72 -15.81
N ASP A 35 -16.58 -11.58 -16.48
CA ASP A 35 -15.74 -10.40 -16.18
C ASP A 35 -15.88 -9.77 -14.77
N GLU A 36 -16.63 -10.38 -13.85
CA GLU A 36 -16.90 -9.95 -12.45
C GLU A 36 -15.92 -10.53 -11.42
N GLN A 37 -14.71 -10.92 -11.83
CA GLN A 37 -13.73 -11.49 -10.91
C GLN A 37 -13.05 -10.40 -10.06
N SER A 38 -13.46 -10.28 -8.79
CA SER A 38 -12.68 -9.56 -7.78
C SER A 38 -11.41 -10.34 -7.45
N VAL A 39 -10.25 -9.68 -7.47
CA VAL A 39 -8.97 -10.32 -7.14
C VAL A 39 -8.68 -10.15 -5.65
N ILE A 40 -8.56 -11.25 -4.92
CA ILE A 40 -8.27 -11.26 -3.48
C ILE A 40 -6.82 -11.68 -3.26
N GLU A 41 -6.04 -10.78 -2.67
CA GLU A 41 -4.66 -11.00 -2.26
C GLU A 41 -4.57 -11.13 -0.73
N VAL A 42 -3.97 -12.21 -0.25
CA VAL A 42 -3.66 -12.40 1.17
C VAL A 42 -2.37 -11.66 1.51
N ILE A 43 -2.48 -10.54 2.25
CA ILE A 43 -1.34 -9.71 2.63
C ILE A 43 -0.55 -10.37 3.77
N SER A 44 -1.23 -10.97 4.74
CA SER A 44 -0.59 -11.57 5.90
C SER A 44 -1.33 -12.79 6.41
N ALA A 45 -0.72 -13.96 6.22
CA ALA A 45 -1.11 -15.17 6.93
C ALA A 45 -0.54 -15.21 8.37
N ASN A 46 0.51 -14.42 8.65
CA ASN A 46 1.16 -14.37 9.96
C ASN A 46 1.42 -12.90 10.41
N PRO A 47 0.72 -12.43 11.45
CA PRO A 47 0.80 -11.04 11.94
C PRO A 47 2.21 -10.58 12.30
N GLU A 48 3.07 -11.48 12.77
CA GLU A 48 4.47 -11.20 13.14
C GLU A 48 5.40 -11.05 11.92
N GLN A 49 4.93 -11.43 10.73
CA GLN A 49 5.68 -11.32 9.48
C GLN A 49 5.34 -10.05 8.69
N THR A 50 4.23 -9.38 9.02
CA THR A 50 3.81 -8.12 8.40
C THR A 50 4.50 -6.92 9.04
N THR A 51 5.78 -6.72 8.69
CA THR A 51 6.43 -5.42 8.85
C THR A 51 6.20 -4.62 7.58
N SER A 52 4.98 -4.14 7.32
CA SER A 52 4.84 -3.01 6.41
C SER A 52 5.33 -1.78 7.19
N PRO A 53 6.43 -1.13 6.78
CA PRO A 53 7.00 0.02 7.51
C PRO A 53 6.08 1.25 7.51
N TYR A 54 4.91 1.16 6.85
CA TYR A 54 4.02 2.27 6.61
C TYR A 54 2.65 2.14 7.33
N GLY A 55 2.38 1.05 8.06
CA GLY A 55 1.17 0.90 8.90
C GLY A 55 -0.12 0.54 8.14
N TYR A 56 -1.26 0.43 8.82
CA TYR A 56 -2.53 0.01 8.19
C TYR A 56 -3.31 1.14 7.51
N ASP A 57 -3.21 2.37 8.04
CA ASP A 57 -4.06 3.51 7.60
C ASP A 57 -3.43 4.42 6.55
N THR A 58 -2.20 4.12 6.13
CA THR A 58 -1.52 4.93 5.12
C THR A 58 -1.56 4.19 3.79
N THR A 59 -1.03 4.82 2.74
CA THR A 59 -0.72 4.18 1.45
C THR A 59 0.37 3.11 1.54
N ALA A 60 0.43 2.42 2.67
CA ALA A 60 1.47 1.53 3.17
C ALA A 60 1.73 0.26 2.36
N PHE A 61 1.11 0.23 1.21
CA PHE A 61 1.07 -0.87 0.28
C PHE A 61 1.71 -0.49 -1.05
N PHE A 62 2.04 0.79 -1.24
CA PHE A 62 2.97 1.21 -2.26
C PHE A 62 4.37 1.08 -1.70
N ARG A 63 5.07 0.06 -2.19
CA ARG A 63 6.50 -0.09 -2.00
C ARG A 63 7.19 0.77 -3.07
N PRO A 64 7.77 1.94 -2.73
CA PRO A 64 8.55 2.71 -3.68
C PRO A 64 9.61 1.84 -4.38
N GLU A 65 10.10 0.81 -3.70
CA GLU A 65 11.04 -0.18 -4.20
C GLU A 65 10.53 -0.90 -5.45
N ASP A 66 9.25 -1.31 -5.50
CA ASP A 66 8.67 -1.99 -6.66
C ASP A 66 8.59 -1.05 -7.88
N VAL A 67 8.40 0.25 -7.63
CA VAL A 67 8.38 1.29 -8.67
C VAL A 67 9.80 1.61 -9.17
N SER A 68 10.79 1.57 -8.26
CA SER A 68 12.19 1.88 -8.55
C SER A 68 12.82 0.99 -9.62
N LEU A 69 12.26 -0.20 -9.84
CA LEU A 69 12.73 -1.12 -10.88
C LEU A 69 12.32 -0.66 -12.29
N ASN A 70 11.18 0.00 -12.42
CA ASN A 70 10.57 0.34 -13.72
C ASN A 70 10.69 1.82 -14.10
N TYR A 71 10.87 2.72 -13.12
CA TYR A 71 10.89 4.16 -13.35
C TYR A 71 12.08 4.84 -12.69
N GLY A 72 12.60 5.90 -13.32
CA GLY A 72 13.70 6.69 -12.76
C GLY A 72 13.29 7.54 -11.57
N SER A 73 11.99 7.79 -11.37
CA SER A 73 11.47 8.55 -10.23
C SER A 73 10.04 8.16 -9.89
N ALA A 74 9.63 8.37 -8.64
CA ALA A 74 8.28 8.10 -8.17
C ALA A 74 7.77 9.23 -7.27
N LEU A 75 6.55 9.71 -7.52
CA LEU A 75 5.84 10.68 -6.69
C LEU A 75 4.52 10.05 -6.23
N PHE A 76 4.39 9.87 -4.92
CA PHE A 76 3.15 9.39 -4.29
C PHE A 76 2.49 10.56 -3.60
N ILE A 77 1.18 10.72 -3.82
CA ILE A 77 0.38 11.79 -3.22
C ILE A 77 -0.88 11.18 -2.69
N ALA A 78 -1.26 11.46 -1.45
CA ALA A 78 -2.55 10.99 -0.95
C ALA A 78 -3.26 11.98 -0.05
N ARG A 79 -4.56 11.76 0.00
CA ARG A 79 -5.46 12.28 1.01
C ARG A 79 -6.13 11.10 1.70
N ASN A 80 -5.91 10.99 3.00
CA ASN A 80 -6.49 9.94 3.83
C ASN A 80 -7.50 10.54 4.79
N GLN A 81 -8.64 9.88 4.91
CA GLN A 81 -9.69 10.16 5.88
C GLN A 81 -9.81 8.95 6.80
N LEU A 82 -9.70 9.17 8.10
CA LEU A 82 -9.85 8.15 9.12
C LEU A 82 -11.11 8.44 9.92
N PHE A 83 -12.10 7.56 9.80
CA PHE A 83 -13.32 7.56 10.58
C PHE A 83 -13.15 6.64 11.80
N THR A 84 -13.33 7.19 13.00
CA THR A 84 -13.26 6.45 14.26
C THR A 84 -14.37 6.96 15.18
N GLY A 85 -15.39 6.12 15.39
CA GLY A 85 -16.65 6.56 16.02
C GLY A 85 -17.24 7.73 15.23
N ASP A 86 -17.60 8.82 15.92
CA ASP A 86 -18.19 10.01 15.28
C ASP A 86 -17.14 11.04 14.79
N SER A 87 -15.84 10.69 14.87
CA SER A 87 -14.74 11.59 14.51
C SER A 87 -14.11 11.26 13.17
N VAL A 88 -13.81 12.29 12.38
CA VAL A 88 -13.06 12.20 11.12
C VAL A 88 -11.73 12.93 11.27
N SER A 89 -10.61 12.21 11.16
CA SER A 89 -9.29 12.80 11.02
C SER A 89 -8.90 12.80 9.55
N VAL A 90 -8.37 13.93 9.06
CA VAL A 90 -7.92 14.06 7.67
C VAL A 90 -6.42 14.32 7.64
N THR A 91 -5.70 13.55 6.83
CA THR A 91 -4.27 13.74 6.59
C THR A 91 -4.01 13.83 5.10
N SER A 92 -3.09 14.69 4.70
CA SER A 92 -2.55 14.70 3.35
C SER A 92 -1.04 14.50 3.41
N PHE A 93 -0.50 13.76 2.45
CA PHE A 93 0.93 13.58 2.35
C PHE A 93 1.36 13.46 0.89
N ALA A 94 2.62 13.81 0.62
CA ALA A 94 3.26 13.52 -0.65
C ALA A 94 4.72 13.13 -0.43
N GLU A 95 5.23 12.21 -1.23
CA GLU A 95 6.61 11.74 -1.19
C GLU A 95 7.20 11.59 -2.60
N LEU A 96 8.31 12.26 -2.86
CA LEU A 96 9.10 12.09 -4.08
C LEU A 96 10.37 11.30 -3.81
N TYR A 97 10.60 10.32 -4.68
CA TYR A 97 11.78 9.49 -4.77
C TYR A 97 12.42 9.71 -6.13
N LEU A 98 13.70 10.06 -6.14
CA LEU A 98 14.49 10.23 -7.35
C LEU A 98 15.56 9.13 -7.35
N TYR A 99 15.41 8.12 -8.18
CA TYR A 99 16.30 6.97 -8.17
C TYR A 99 17.58 7.26 -8.97
N ASP A 100 18.70 6.75 -8.48
CA ASP A 100 19.98 6.73 -9.16
C ASP A 100 20.24 5.32 -9.68
N ARG A 101 19.96 5.09 -10.97
CA ARG A 101 20.14 3.78 -11.62
C ARG A 101 21.57 3.29 -11.62
N THR A 102 22.55 4.18 -11.45
CA THR A 102 23.96 3.82 -11.39
C THR A 102 24.34 3.19 -10.04
N GLN A 103 23.47 3.33 -9.02
CA GLN A 103 23.70 2.81 -7.67
C GLN A 103 22.62 1.79 -7.25
N PRO A 104 22.61 0.58 -7.85
CA PRO A 104 21.66 -0.47 -7.49
C PRO A 104 21.91 -1.00 -6.08
N VAL A 105 20.82 -1.28 -5.38
CA VAL A 105 20.83 -2.01 -4.11
C VAL A 105 20.41 -3.45 -4.36
N ARG A 106 21.20 -4.39 -3.85
CA ARG A 106 21.07 -5.81 -4.15
C ARG A 106 20.84 -6.65 -2.91
N ASP A 107 20.11 -7.75 -3.08
CA ASP A 107 19.91 -8.75 -2.04
C ASP A 107 21.11 -9.69 -1.88
N GLN A 108 20.99 -10.68 -0.99
CA GLN A 108 22.01 -11.71 -0.77
C GLN A 108 22.26 -12.60 -2.00
N ASN A 109 21.31 -12.68 -2.92
CA ASN A 109 21.40 -13.45 -4.15
C ASN A 109 21.86 -12.58 -5.34
N ASN A 110 22.38 -11.37 -5.07
CA ASN A 110 22.82 -10.41 -6.06
C ASN A 110 21.70 -9.89 -6.99
N ARG A 111 20.42 -10.09 -6.63
CA ARG A 111 19.26 -9.55 -7.35
C ARG A 111 19.07 -8.08 -6.98
N ILE A 112 18.80 -7.23 -7.97
CA ILE A 112 18.47 -5.83 -7.71
C ILE A 112 17.11 -5.78 -7.03
N ILE A 113 17.05 -5.14 -5.87
CA ILE A 113 15.82 -4.96 -5.09
C ILE A 113 15.36 -3.50 -5.06
N SER A 114 16.28 -2.56 -5.27
CA SER A 114 15.96 -1.13 -5.44
C SER A 114 17.20 -0.38 -5.94
N TYR A 115 17.16 0.94 -5.90
CA TYR A 115 18.25 1.86 -6.22
C TYR A 115 18.38 2.91 -5.12
N LYS A 116 19.59 3.41 -4.91
CA LYS A 116 19.79 4.59 -4.06
C LYS A 116 19.09 5.81 -4.66
N THR A 117 18.87 6.84 -3.85
CA THR A 117 18.22 8.07 -4.30
C THR A 117 19.17 9.25 -4.44
N LYS A 118 18.84 10.17 -5.35
CA LYS A 118 19.58 11.41 -5.64
C LYS A 118 18.86 12.65 -5.11
N LYS A 119 19.61 13.74 -4.96
CA LYS A 119 19.09 15.02 -4.47
C LYS A 119 18.29 15.78 -5.55
N ALA A 120 17.28 16.50 -5.09
CA ALA A 120 16.64 17.61 -5.78
C ALA A 120 16.95 18.92 -5.04
N ASP A 121 16.91 20.03 -5.77
CA ASP A 121 16.90 21.37 -5.16
C ASP A 121 15.58 21.58 -4.39
N PHE A 122 14.45 21.21 -5.00
CA PHE A 122 13.16 21.22 -4.32
C PHE A 122 12.10 20.34 -5.01
N LEU A 123 11.11 19.96 -4.20
CA LEU A 123 9.77 19.58 -4.64
C LEU A 123 8.78 20.60 -4.07
N ARG A 124 7.88 21.10 -4.92
CA ARG A 124 6.72 21.88 -4.51
C ARG A 124 5.44 21.27 -5.07
N ILE A 125 4.39 21.26 -4.27
CA ILE A 125 3.03 20.96 -4.72
C ILE A 125 2.18 22.16 -4.34
N ASN A 126 1.63 22.84 -5.33
CA ASN A 126 1.03 24.16 -5.19
C ASN A 126 2.04 25.11 -4.50
N ASN A 127 1.62 25.75 -3.41
CA ASN A 127 2.48 26.67 -2.64
C ASN A 127 3.27 25.96 -1.52
N PHE A 128 3.16 24.64 -1.37
CA PHE A 128 3.82 23.89 -0.31
C PHE A 128 5.15 23.31 -0.79
N GLN A 129 6.22 23.57 -0.05
CA GLN A 129 7.55 23.01 -0.32
C GLN A 129 7.84 21.82 0.59
N ALA A 130 8.28 20.73 -0.04
CA ALA A 130 8.63 19.50 0.65
C ALA A 130 9.92 19.65 1.44
N ARG A 131 10.02 18.89 2.54
CA ARG A 131 11.24 18.76 3.34
C ARG A 131 12.04 17.55 2.89
N GLU A 132 13.36 17.68 2.81
CA GLU A 132 14.25 16.54 2.62
C GLU A 132 14.29 15.70 3.90
N VAL A 133 14.10 14.38 3.77
CA VAL A 133 14.16 13.41 4.87
C VAL A 133 14.89 12.16 4.40
N ALA A 134 15.42 11.36 5.33
CA ALA A 134 16.08 10.10 4.99
C ALA A 134 15.07 9.07 4.45
N HIS A 135 15.45 8.38 3.37
CA HIS A 135 14.79 7.19 2.87
C HIS A 135 15.56 5.95 3.33
N MET A 136 14.93 5.18 4.19
CA MET A 136 15.43 3.88 4.65
C MET A 136 14.54 2.78 4.08
N MET A 137 15.14 1.64 3.76
CA MET A 137 14.48 0.43 3.31
C MET A 137 14.91 -0.73 4.22
N GLY A 138 13.95 -1.31 4.92
CA GLY A 138 14.15 -2.53 5.70
C GLY A 138 14.00 -3.76 4.81
N TRP A 139 14.96 -4.69 4.86
CA TRP A 139 14.86 -5.96 4.14
C TRP A 139 15.53 -7.10 4.91
N ARG A 140 15.09 -8.34 4.68
CA ARG A 140 15.59 -9.51 5.42
C ARG A 140 16.87 -10.05 4.80
N ARG A 141 17.93 -10.11 5.61
CA ARG A 141 19.22 -10.71 5.30
C ARG A 141 19.44 -11.89 6.26
N GLY A 142 19.38 -13.12 5.74
CA GLY A 142 19.59 -14.33 6.57
C GLY A 142 18.60 -14.49 7.74
N GLY A 143 17.35 -14.03 7.58
CA GLY A 143 16.32 -14.08 8.63
C GLY A 143 16.28 -12.85 9.56
N VAL A 144 17.29 -11.98 9.51
CA VAL A 144 17.34 -10.72 10.28
C VAL A 144 16.90 -9.55 9.41
N ILE A 145 16.04 -8.67 9.92
CA ILE A 145 15.68 -7.41 9.24
C ILE A 145 16.85 -6.44 9.37
N THR A 146 17.37 -5.97 8.23
CA THR A 146 18.43 -4.96 8.17
C THR A 146 17.86 -3.70 7.51
N ASP A 147 17.99 -2.56 8.18
CA ASP A 147 17.65 -1.26 7.60
C ASP A 147 18.81 -0.72 6.77
N THR A 148 18.52 -0.38 5.51
CA THR A 148 19.49 0.18 4.56
C THR A 148 19.11 1.61 4.23
N LEU A 149 20.01 2.56 4.46
CA LEU A 149 19.84 3.95 4.02
C LEU A 149 20.01 4.03 2.50
N LEU A 150 18.94 4.42 1.80
CA LEU A 150 18.94 4.56 0.35
C LEU A 150 19.32 5.96 -0.13
N GLY A 151 19.13 6.98 0.71
CA GLY A 151 19.47 8.37 0.39
C GLY A 151 18.37 9.34 0.84
N PRO A 152 18.27 10.54 0.25
CA PRO A 152 17.22 11.50 0.55
C PRO A 152 15.91 11.16 -0.17
N LYS A 153 14.79 11.57 0.43
CA LYS A 153 13.48 11.71 -0.23
C LYS A 153 12.85 13.03 0.18
N TYR A 154 11.85 13.49 -0.57
CA TYR A 154 11.20 14.77 -0.31
C TYR A 154 9.76 14.54 0.13
N ARG A 155 9.42 15.00 1.35
CA ARG A 155 8.14 14.73 1.99
C ARG A 155 7.35 16.01 2.28
N LEU A 156 6.07 15.99 1.95
CA LEU A 156 5.03 16.87 2.47
C LEU A 156 4.09 16.06 3.36
N PHE A 157 3.68 16.61 4.48
CA PHE A 157 2.73 16.00 5.40
C PHE A 157 1.93 17.09 6.10
N GLY A 158 0.64 16.87 6.26
CA GLY A 158 -0.23 17.73 7.03
C GLY A 158 -1.43 16.94 7.58
N ARG A 159 -1.93 17.39 8.72
CA ARG A 159 -3.10 16.81 9.37
C ARG A 159 -4.06 17.93 9.74
N ARG A 160 -5.27 17.90 9.17
CA ARG A 160 -6.29 18.92 9.42
C ARG A 160 -6.50 19.11 10.93
N GLY A 161 -6.40 20.36 11.38
CA GLY A 161 -6.64 20.75 12.77
C GLY A 161 -5.38 20.85 13.66
N HIS A 162 -4.16 20.75 13.10
CA HIS A 162 -2.94 21.13 13.81
C HIS A 162 -2.52 22.57 13.50
N MET A 163 -1.73 23.19 14.40
CA MET A 163 -1.44 24.63 14.42
C MET A 163 -0.35 25.11 13.43
N SER A 164 0.11 24.23 12.53
CA SER A 164 1.16 24.55 11.54
C SER A 164 0.50 24.76 10.17
N PRO A 165 1.13 25.44 9.18
CA PRO A 165 0.67 25.35 7.80
C PRO A 165 0.79 23.90 7.34
N ASP A 166 -0.28 23.15 7.55
CA ASP A 166 -0.36 21.75 7.21
C ASP A 166 -0.55 21.65 5.71
N PHE A 167 0.29 20.84 5.06
CA PHE A 167 0.04 20.43 3.69
C PHE A 167 -1.33 19.75 3.66
N GLU A 168 -2.32 20.45 3.13
CA GLU A 168 -3.69 19.96 3.04
C GLU A 168 -4.17 20.05 1.59
N LEU A 169 -4.52 18.90 1.04
CA LEU A 169 -5.10 18.81 -0.30
C LEU A 169 -6.63 18.82 -0.18
N GLY A 170 -7.30 19.64 -0.99
CA GLY A 170 -8.75 19.57 -1.15
C GLY A 170 -9.19 18.29 -1.86
N SER A 171 -10.48 17.96 -1.76
CA SER A 171 -11.10 16.89 -2.54
C SER A 171 -10.97 17.18 -4.03
N SER A 172 -10.55 16.21 -4.84
CA SER A 172 -10.37 16.36 -6.30
C SER A 172 -9.48 17.54 -6.70
N ALA A 173 -8.60 18.01 -5.81
CA ALA A 173 -7.84 19.23 -6.04
C ALA A 173 -6.92 19.09 -7.25
N SER A 174 -6.91 20.12 -8.10
CA SER A 174 -5.83 20.32 -9.07
C SER A 174 -4.53 20.59 -8.33
N MET A 175 -3.45 20.02 -8.81
CA MET A 175 -2.13 20.10 -8.21
C MET A 175 -1.13 20.58 -9.25
N ASP A 176 -0.46 21.67 -8.92
CA ASP A 176 0.71 22.16 -9.63
C ASP A 176 1.98 21.58 -8.98
N ILE A 177 2.59 20.59 -9.62
CA ILE A 177 3.76 19.89 -9.11
C ILE A 177 5.00 20.49 -9.78
N ARG A 178 5.92 21.03 -8.99
CA ARG A 178 7.21 21.56 -9.48
C ARG A 178 8.37 20.82 -8.85
N ILE A 179 9.26 20.29 -9.70
CA ILE A 179 10.45 19.56 -9.28
C ILE A 179 11.66 20.24 -9.91
N LYS A 180 12.68 20.57 -9.13
CA LYS A 180 13.93 21.10 -9.66
C LYS A 180 15.10 20.20 -9.26
N LEU A 181 15.83 19.71 -10.25
CA LEU A 181 17.06 18.94 -10.04
C LEU A 181 18.29 19.87 -10.04
N PRO A 182 19.38 19.51 -9.35
CA PRO A 182 20.60 20.30 -9.34
C PRO A 182 21.14 20.53 -10.75
N GLY A 183 21.45 21.78 -11.09
CA GLY A 183 21.96 22.14 -12.41
C GLY A 183 20.92 22.13 -13.54
N GLN A 184 19.64 21.89 -13.25
CA GLN A 184 18.55 21.88 -14.23
C GLN A 184 17.49 22.94 -13.91
N GLY A 185 16.70 23.31 -14.92
CA GLY A 185 15.50 24.13 -14.75
C GLY A 185 14.40 23.36 -14.01
N PRO A 186 13.44 24.06 -13.36
CA PRO A 186 12.29 23.39 -12.76
C PRO A 186 11.38 22.78 -13.82
N VAL A 187 10.98 21.54 -13.60
CA VAL A 187 9.94 20.85 -14.36
C VAL A 187 8.60 21.07 -13.67
N GLN A 188 7.56 21.35 -14.45
CA GLN A 188 6.21 21.59 -13.97
C GLN A 188 5.24 20.55 -14.54
N ILE A 189 4.39 19.99 -13.68
CA ILE A 189 3.47 18.91 -14.01
C ILE A 189 2.11 19.22 -13.37
N SER A 190 1.07 19.22 -14.18
CA SER A 190 -0.31 19.30 -13.68
C SER A 190 -0.84 17.90 -13.40
N SER A 191 -1.40 17.70 -12.22
CA SER A 191 -2.11 16.47 -11.86
C SER A 191 -3.34 16.79 -11.01
N SER A 192 -4.12 15.78 -10.66
CA SER A 192 -5.23 15.95 -9.73
C SER A 192 -5.37 14.71 -8.86
N LEU A 193 -5.86 14.91 -7.64
CA LEU A 193 -6.30 13.78 -6.82
C LEU A 193 -7.50 13.09 -7.50
N PRO A 194 -7.65 11.76 -7.34
CA PRO A 194 -8.93 11.14 -7.60
C PRO A 194 -10.01 11.76 -6.70
N VAL A 195 -11.26 11.65 -7.13
CA VAL A 195 -12.40 12.08 -6.31
C VAL A 195 -12.38 11.34 -4.97
N ASP A 196 -12.74 12.03 -3.89
CA ASP A 196 -12.68 11.42 -2.57
C ASP A 196 -13.56 10.18 -2.49
N ILE A 197 -12.96 9.08 -2.01
CA ILE A 197 -13.72 7.88 -1.69
C ILE A 197 -14.26 8.02 -0.28
N THR A 198 -15.53 7.69 -0.08
CA THR A 198 -16.21 7.63 1.20
C THR A 198 -17.08 6.39 1.21
N GLY A 199 -17.33 5.83 2.38
CA GLY A 199 -18.09 4.59 2.44
C GLY A 199 -18.65 4.25 3.80
N SER A 200 -19.32 3.11 3.84
CA SER A 200 -19.91 2.55 5.05
C SER A 200 -19.73 1.04 5.06
N VAL A 201 -19.74 0.47 6.26
CA VAL A 201 -19.64 -0.97 6.47
C VAL A 201 -20.87 -1.42 7.25
N LYS A 202 -21.54 -2.47 6.77
CA LYS A 202 -22.68 -3.09 7.43
C LYS A 202 -22.43 -4.59 7.59
N ARG A 203 -22.69 -5.12 8.78
CA ARG A 203 -22.74 -6.57 9.00
C ARG A 203 -24.06 -7.11 8.44
N ILE A 204 -23.97 -8.17 7.63
CA ILE A 204 -25.12 -8.85 7.02
C ILE A 204 -25.02 -10.35 7.27
N ARG A 205 -26.09 -11.09 6.95
CA ARG A 205 -26.07 -12.56 6.88
C ARG A 205 -26.20 -13.02 5.43
N LEU A 206 -25.31 -13.89 5.00
CA LEU A 206 -25.34 -14.55 3.70
C LEU A 206 -25.37 -16.05 3.91
N ASN A 207 -26.43 -16.73 3.46
CA ASN A 207 -26.62 -18.18 3.64
C ASN A 207 -26.44 -18.64 5.10
N GLY A 208 -26.92 -17.84 6.05
CA GLY A 208 -26.82 -18.12 7.49
C GLY A 208 -25.46 -17.81 8.14
N ALA A 209 -24.46 -17.37 7.37
CA ALA A 209 -23.15 -16.97 7.87
C ALA A 209 -22.98 -15.45 7.95
N ASP A 210 -22.22 -14.98 8.93
CA ASP A 210 -21.88 -13.56 9.06
C ASP A 210 -21.00 -13.12 7.88
N ALA A 211 -21.43 -12.04 7.22
CA ALA A 211 -20.72 -11.37 6.13
C ALA A 211 -20.63 -9.87 6.39
N MET A 212 -19.79 -9.21 5.61
CA MET A 212 -19.61 -7.76 5.68
C MET A 212 -19.93 -7.16 4.31
N GLN A 213 -20.90 -6.27 4.26
CA GLN A 213 -21.19 -5.46 3.07
C GLN A 213 -20.51 -4.11 3.23
N ILE A 214 -19.74 -3.74 2.23
CA ILE A 214 -19.02 -2.48 2.13
C ILE A 214 -19.67 -1.70 1.01
N ASN A 215 -20.06 -0.46 1.27
CA ASN A 215 -20.61 0.43 0.24
C ASN A 215 -19.76 1.69 0.16
N TRP A 216 -19.62 2.27 -1.02
CA TRP A 216 -18.90 3.52 -1.25
C TRP A 216 -19.53 4.36 -2.34
N ASN A 217 -19.11 5.62 -2.41
CA ASN A 217 -19.54 6.53 -3.47
C ASN A 217 -18.89 6.17 -4.81
N SER A 218 -19.58 5.39 -5.64
CA SER A 218 -19.04 4.96 -6.93
C SER A 218 -18.92 6.06 -7.95
N ILE A 219 -17.97 5.86 -8.88
CA ILE A 219 -17.80 6.72 -10.04
C ILE A 219 -17.76 5.81 -11.26
N PRO A 220 -18.87 5.74 -12.03
CA PRO A 220 -18.95 4.90 -13.21
C PRO A 220 -17.78 5.17 -14.17
N GLY A 221 -17.09 4.11 -14.59
CA GLY A 221 -15.97 4.20 -15.53
C GLY A 221 -14.67 4.76 -14.97
N SER A 222 -14.57 4.99 -13.66
CA SER A 222 -13.34 5.53 -13.04
C SER A 222 -12.21 4.50 -12.81
N GLY A 223 -12.49 3.22 -13.07
CA GLY A 223 -11.54 2.12 -12.95
C GLY A 223 -11.79 1.22 -11.75
N GLU A 224 -10.76 1.02 -10.94
CA GLU A 224 -10.74 0.06 -9.83
C GLU A 224 -10.72 0.75 -8.46
N VAL A 225 -11.32 0.09 -7.47
CA VAL A 225 -11.21 0.38 -6.05
C VAL A 225 -10.49 -0.77 -5.37
N GLU A 226 -9.55 -0.42 -4.50
CA GLU A 226 -8.92 -1.40 -3.61
C GLU A 226 -9.58 -1.34 -2.22
N VAL A 227 -9.99 -2.49 -1.71
CA VAL A 227 -10.53 -2.66 -0.37
C VAL A 227 -9.52 -3.41 0.46
N LEU A 228 -9.00 -2.78 1.50
CA LEU A 228 -8.16 -3.41 2.50
C LEU A 228 -9.01 -3.79 3.70
N ILE A 229 -8.84 -5.03 4.16
CA ILE A 229 -9.45 -5.54 5.38
C ILE A 229 -8.33 -5.91 6.35
N GLY A 230 -8.42 -5.41 7.56
CA GLY A 230 -7.51 -5.74 8.64
C GLY A 230 -8.18 -5.62 9.99
N ALA A 231 -7.48 -6.02 11.05
CA ALA A 231 -8.02 -5.91 12.40
C ALA A 231 -6.94 -5.54 13.41
N ARG A 232 -7.40 -5.02 14.54
CA ARG A 232 -6.53 -4.60 15.63
C ARG A 232 -6.05 -5.81 16.41
N LEU A 233 -4.74 -6.02 16.51
CA LEU A 233 -4.16 -7.03 17.39
C LEU A 233 -4.43 -6.63 18.84
N ILE A 234 -5.11 -7.48 19.61
CA ILE A 234 -5.53 -7.16 20.99
C ILE A 234 -4.33 -6.86 21.89
N ALA A 235 -3.24 -7.62 21.73
CA ALA A 235 -2.05 -7.51 22.58
C ALA A 235 -1.30 -6.17 22.44
N THR A 236 -1.23 -5.61 21.23
CA THR A 236 -0.42 -4.39 20.96
C THR A 236 -1.26 -3.20 20.55
N GLY A 237 -2.54 -3.41 20.23
CA GLY A 237 -3.39 -2.38 19.64
C GLY A 237 -3.02 -2.01 18.20
N GLN A 238 -2.07 -2.69 17.56
CA GLN A 238 -1.64 -2.42 16.19
C GLN A 238 -2.65 -2.98 15.19
N MET A 239 -3.01 -2.20 14.16
CA MET A 239 -3.81 -2.69 13.05
C MET A 239 -2.96 -3.55 12.11
N ILE A 240 -3.43 -4.76 11.81
CA ILE A 240 -2.78 -5.73 10.93
C ILE A 240 -3.64 -5.92 9.68
N PRO A 241 -3.10 -5.69 8.47
CA PRO A 241 -3.81 -5.98 7.22
C PRO A 241 -3.83 -7.49 6.95
N PHE A 242 -4.98 -8.00 6.51
CA PHE A 242 -5.15 -9.40 6.12
C PHE A 242 -5.36 -9.56 4.62
N TYR A 243 -6.28 -8.78 4.06
CA TYR A 243 -6.75 -8.95 2.69
C TYR A 243 -6.67 -7.63 1.94
N ARG A 244 -6.22 -7.68 0.69
CA ARG A 244 -6.48 -6.66 -0.32
C ARG A 244 -7.42 -7.25 -1.36
N ILE A 245 -8.47 -6.52 -1.68
CA ILE A 245 -9.44 -6.91 -2.67
C ILE A 245 -9.45 -5.83 -3.73
N LYS A 246 -9.17 -6.19 -4.98
CA LYS A 246 -9.33 -5.29 -6.11
C LYS A 246 -10.67 -5.58 -6.77
N THR A 247 -11.48 -4.55 -6.93
CA THR A 247 -12.80 -4.63 -7.54
C THR A 247 -13.07 -3.38 -8.37
N ARG A 248 -14.10 -3.41 -9.19
CA ARG A 248 -14.54 -2.25 -9.98
C ARG A 248 -15.07 -1.15 -9.05
N ASP A 249 -14.99 0.10 -9.47
CA ASP A 249 -15.63 1.21 -8.75
C ASP A 249 -17.15 1.26 -9.01
N ASP A 250 -17.87 0.22 -8.57
CA ASP A 250 -19.32 0.03 -8.75
C ASP A 250 -20.16 0.45 -7.52
N GLY A 251 -19.52 0.58 -6.36
CA GLY A 251 -20.10 1.17 -5.16
C GLY A 251 -20.42 0.18 -4.06
N GLN A 252 -20.19 -1.12 -4.29
CA GLN A 252 -20.50 -2.14 -3.31
C GLN A 252 -19.59 -3.37 -3.43
N TYR A 253 -19.19 -3.92 -2.28
CA TYR A 253 -18.57 -5.23 -2.22
C TYR A 253 -19.11 -6.03 -1.03
N ILE A 254 -19.47 -7.29 -1.26
CA ILE A 254 -19.83 -8.22 -0.19
C ILE A 254 -18.62 -9.10 0.08
N VAL A 255 -18.04 -8.94 1.27
CA VAL A 255 -16.92 -9.77 1.72
C VAL A 255 -17.42 -11.19 1.97
N PRO A 256 -16.80 -12.21 1.34
CA PRO A 256 -17.18 -13.60 1.58
C PRO A 256 -17.08 -13.99 3.06
N PRO A 257 -18.06 -14.71 3.63
CA PRO A 257 -18.01 -15.20 5.01
C PRO A 257 -16.76 -16.01 5.35
N SER A 258 -16.13 -16.65 4.37
CA SER A 258 -14.87 -17.39 4.54
C SER A 258 -13.72 -16.50 4.98
N LEU A 259 -13.58 -15.29 4.40
CA LEU A 259 -12.53 -14.34 4.77
C LEU A 259 -12.74 -13.81 6.19
N MET A 260 -14.01 -13.56 6.57
CA MET A 260 -14.35 -13.08 7.91
C MET A 260 -14.04 -14.12 8.98
N ARG A 261 -14.34 -15.40 8.72
CA ARG A 261 -14.06 -16.51 9.65
C ARG A 261 -12.58 -16.82 9.81
N ALA A 262 -11.76 -16.47 8.83
CA ALA A 262 -10.31 -16.70 8.88
C ALA A 262 -9.58 -15.73 9.82
N ILE A 263 -10.21 -14.64 10.27
CA ILE A 263 -9.65 -13.71 11.25
C ILE A 263 -9.88 -14.26 12.67
N PRO A 264 -8.83 -14.63 13.44
CA PRO A 264 -9.01 -15.24 14.76
C PRO A 264 -9.54 -14.25 15.81
N PRO A 265 -10.80 -14.38 16.30
CA PRO A 265 -11.40 -13.38 17.19
C PRO A 265 -10.75 -13.34 18.58
N ALA A 266 -10.06 -14.39 19.00
CA ALA A 266 -9.31 -14.42 20.25
C ALA A 266 -8.04 -13.56 20.23
N ARG A 267 -7.53 -13.23 19.04
CA ARG A 267 -6.29 -12.45 18.86
C ARG A 267 -6.58 -11.04 18.35
N PHE A 268 -7.69 -10.85 17.66
CA PHE A 268 -8.01 -9.62 16.95
C PHE A 268 -9.35 -9.04 17.38
N GLY A 269 -9.40 -7.72 17.49
CA GLY A 269 -10.65 -6.99 17.61
C GLY A 269 -11.47 -7.04 16.31
N PRO A 270 -12.61 -6.33 16.27
CA PRO A 270 -13.44 -6.28 15.07
C PRO A 270 -12.64 -5.76 13.85
N PRO A 271 -12.92 -6.26 12.64
CA PRO A 271 -12.21 -5.83 11.44
C PRO A 271 -12.56 -4.39 11.08
N GLY A 272 -11.53 -3.64 10.68
CA GLY A 272 -11.66 -2.36 9.99
C GLY A 272 -11.55 -2.54 8.48
N VAL A 273 -11.90 -1.48 7.76
CA VAL A 273 -11.85 -1.44 6.29
C VAL A 273 -11.17 -0.16 5.85
N THR A 274 -10.29 -0.24 4.86
CA THR A 274 -9.78 0.94 4.14
C THR A 274 -10.14 0.81 2.68
N LEU A 275 -10.88 1.79 2.17
CA LEU A 275 -11.17 1.96 0.75
C LEU A 275 -10.09 2.82 0.12
N LEU A 276 -9.58 2.45 -1.05
CA LEU A 276 -8.64 3.26 -1.82
C LEU A 276 -9.13 3.42 -3.26
N ARG A 277 -9.15 4.68 -3.70
CA ARG A 277 -9.25 5.05 -5.10
C ARG A 277 -7.93 5.60 -5.58
N LYS A 278 -7.45 5.12 -6.72
CA LYS A 278 -6.12 5.45 -7.26
C LYS A 278 -6.21 6.08 -8.63
N LYS A 279 -5.35 7.07 -8.88
CA LYS A 279 -5.09 7.63 -10.20
C LYS A 279 -3.59 7.56 -10.48
N GLN A 280 -3.22 7.01 -11.64
CA GLN A 280 -1.82 6.84 -12.03
C GLN A 280 -1.53 7.55 -13.34
N MET A 281 -0.32 8.08 -13.46
CA MET A 281 0.23 8.52 -14.74
C MET A 281 1.74 8.42 -14.74
N VAL A 282 2.33 8.41 -15.93
CA VAL A 282 3.78 8.50 -16.12
C VAL A 282 4.06 9.79 -16.88
N SER A 283 4.91 10.64 -16.31
CA SER A 283 5.37 11.87 -16.98
C SER A 283 6.77 11.64 -17.56
N PRO A 284 6.99 11.94 -18.85
CA PRO A 284 8.30 11.78 -19.49
C PRO A 284 9.29 12.92 -19.14
N LEU A 285 8.88 13.88 -18.31
CA LEU A 285 9.63 15.13 -18.09
C LEU A 285 10.88 14.98 -17.21
N LEU A 286 11.08 13.81 -16.59
CA LEU A 286 12.34 13.43 -15.95
C LEU A 286 12.94 12.26 -16.73
N GLU A 287 14.27 12.18 -16.74
CA GLU A 287 14.99 11.04 -17.33
C GLU A 287 14.43 9.71 -16.78
N GLU A 288 14.17 8.77 -17.68
CA GLU A 288 13.58 7.45 -17.39
C GLU A 288 12.18 7.48 -16.74
N GLY A 289 11.48 8.62 -16.85
CA GLY A 289 10.08 8.77 -16.47
C GLY A 289 9.84 8.98 -14.97
N LEU A 290 8.90 9.88 -14.67
CA LEU A 290 8.33 10.07 -13.35
C LEU A 290 7.00 9.33 -13.25
N TYR A 291 6.96 8.28 -12.44
CA TYR A 291 5.71 7.64 -12.04
C TYR A 291 4.99 8.50 -11.00
N ILE A 292 3.75 8.88 -11.25
CA ILE A 292 2.91 9.62 -10.32
C ILE A 292 1.72 8.76 -9.94
N ALA A 293 1.53 8.53 -8.64
CA ALA A 293 0.34 7.89 -8.11
C ALA A 293 -0.33 8.77 -7.05
N ALA A 294 -1.59 9.09 -7.32
CA ALA A 294 -2.45 9.89 -6.47
C ALA A 294 -3.54 9.00 -5.85
N PHE A 295 -3.80 9.17 -4.56
CA PHE A 295 -4.73 8.33 -3.80
C PHE A 295 -5.75 9.16 -3.03
N SER A 296 -6.98 8.67 -3.01
CA SER A 296 -7.94 8.98 -1.95
C SER A 296 -8.17 7.72 -1.14
N ALA A 297 -8.00 7.80 0.18
CA ALA A 297 -8.18 6.68 1.07
C ALA A 297 -9.19 7.02 2.18
N TYR A 298 -10.09 6.08 2.46
CA TYR A 298 -11.11 6.20 3.51
C TYR A 298 -11.09 4.98 4.41
N THR A 299 -10.63 5.17 5.64
CA THR A 299 -10.50 4.11 6.64
C THR A 299 -11.64 4.19 7.64
N ILE A 300 -12.39 3.10 7.77
CA ILE A 300 -13.44 2.90 8.76
C ILE A 300 -12.88 1.96 9.81
N ARG A 301 -12.70 2.48 11.02
CA ARG A 301 -12.34 1.65 12.18
C ARG A 301 -13.57 1.43 13.06
N PRO A 302 -13.82 0.19 13.48
CA PRO A 302 -14.79 -0.06 14.54
C PRO A 302 -14.35 0.70 15.81
N GLY A 303 -15.32 1.30 16.51
CA GLY A 303 -15.09 1.91 17.81
C GLY A 303 -14.55 0.87 18.81
N ASN A 304 -13.88 1.35 19.85
CA ASN A 304 -13.46 0.51 20.98
C ASN A 304 -14.66 -0.05 21.73
#